data_AF-A0A968UCE9-F1
#
_entry.id   AF-A0A968UCE9-F1
#
_cell.length_a   1.000
_cell.length_b   1.000
_cell.length_c   1.000
_cell.angle_alpha   90.00
_cell.angle_beta   90.00
_cell.angle_gamma   90.00
#
_symmetry.space_group_name_H-M   'P 1'
#
loop_
_entity.id
_entity.type
_entity.pdbx_description
1 polymer ?
#
loop_
_entity_poly.entity_id
_entity_poly.type
_entity_poly.pdbx_seq_one_letter_code
_entity_poly.pdbx_strand_id
1 'polypeptide(L)' 'MKTIGLIGGMSWESSIEYYRIINQVTRQHQGGLH' A
#
# COMPACT_ATOMS: atom_id res chain seq x y z
N MET A 1 -8.86 6.37 5.71
CA MET A 1 -7.60 6.78 5.04
C MET A 1 -7.90 7.72 3.87
N LYS A 2 -7.01 8.66 3.52
CA LYS A 2 -7.14 9.42 2.26
C LYS A 2 -6.61 8.57 1.10
N THR A 3 -7.22 8.68 -0.08
CA THR A 3 -6.74 7.99 -1.28
C THR A 3 -5.36 8.52 -1.66
N ILE A 4 -4.41 7.61 -1.85
CA ILE A 4 -3.05 7.92 -2.30
C ILE A 4 -2.86 7.39 -3.73
N GLY A 5 -2.21 8.20 -4.58
CA GLY A 5 -1.75 7.76 -5.90
C GLY A 5 -0.33 7.23 -5.79
N LEU A 6 -0.11 5.98 -6.18
CA LEU A 6 1.23 5.39 -6.30
C LEU A 6 1.64 5.39 -7.77
N ILE A 7 2.67 6.16 -8.10
CA ILE A 7 3.30 6.10 -9.43
C ILE A 7 4.48 5.13 -9.30
N GLY A 8 4.30 3.94 -9.84
CA GLY A 8 5.30 2.87 -9.85
C GLY A 8 5.75 2.51 -11.27
N GLY A 9 6.46 1.39 -11.40
CA GLY A 9 6.87 0.83 -12.69
C GLY A 9 8.32 1.11 -13.10
N MET A 10 9.13 1.68 -12.21
CA MET A 10 10.56 1.95 -12.44
C MET A 10 11.43 1.29 -11.34
N SER A 11 11.30 0.00 -11.04
CA SER A 11 10.62 -1.12 -11.73
C SER A 11 9.28 -1.55 -11.10
N TRP A 12 8.57 -2.50 -11.73
CA TRP A 12 7.30 -3.03 -11.21
C TRP A 12 7.50 -3.90 -9.97
N GLU A 13 8.61 -4.67 -9.86
CA GLU A 13 8.89 -5.48 -8.68
C GLU A 13 9.02 -4.63 -7.42
N SER A 14 9.67 -3.46 -7.52
CA SER A 14 9.78 -2.54 -6.39
C SER A 14 8.44 -1.93 -6.00
N SER A 15 7.53 -1.77 -6.96
CA SER A 15 6.22 -1.13 -6.73
C SER A 15 5.26 -2.04 -5.96
N ILE A 16 5.35 -3.36 -6.13
CA ILE A 16 4.54 -4.32 -5.37
C ILE A 16 4.85 -4.26 -3.87
N GLU A 17 6.10 -3.98 -3.53
CA GLU A 17 6.56 -3.90 -2.15
C GLU A 17 5.98 -2.67 -1.44
N TYR A 18 5.95 -1.52 -2.12
CA TYR A 18 5.23 -0.35 -1.61
C TYR A 18 3.75 -0.64 -1.37
N TYR A 19 3.08 -1.28 -2.33
CA TYR A 19 1.67 -1.64 -2.18
C TYR A 19 1.44 -2.58 -0.98
N ARG A 20 2.32 -3.56 -0.77
CA ARG A 20 2.25 -4.49 0.35
C ARG A 20 2.41 -3.78 1.70
N ILE A 21 3.48 -2.99 1.85
CA ILE A 21 3.79 -2.29 3.10
C ILE A 21 2.63 -1.36 3.48
N ILE A 22 2.15 -0.56 2.52
CA ILE A 22 1.07 0.40 2.75
C ILE A 22 -0.18 -0.30 3.29
N ASN A 23 -0.59 -1.41 2.66
CA ASN A 23 -1.79 -2.12 3.10
C ASN A 23 -1.58 -2.83 4.45
N GLN A 24 -0.40 -3.38 4.71
CA GLN A 24 -0.08 -4.00 6.00
C GLN A 24 -0.14 -2.99 7.15
N VAL A 25 0.51 -1.83 6.98
CA VAL A 25 0.50 -0.75 7.96
C VAL A 25 -0.93 -0.21 8.14
N THR A 26 -1.65 -0.02 7.05
CA THR A 26 -3.06 0.43 7.09
C THR A 26 -3.93 -0.52 7.90
N ARG A 27 -3.79 -1.83 7.67
CA ARG A 27 -4.51 -2.86 8.42
C ARG A 27 -4.12 -2.90 9.89
N GLN A 28 -2.85 -2.70 10.22
CA GLN A 28 -2.39 -2.62 11.62
C GLN A 28 -3.03 -1.45 12.36
N HIS A 29 -3.17 -0.30 11.70
CA HIS A 29 -3.73 0.90 12.33
C HIS A 29 -5.27 0.97 12.33
N GLN A 30 -5.92 0.49 11.27
CA GLN A 30 -7.37 0.64 11.07
C GLN A 30 -8.16 -0.66 11.26
N GLY A 31 -7.49 -1.80 11.50
CA GLY A 31 -8.14 -3.08 11.74
C GLY A 31 -8.58 -3.80 10.45
N GLY A 32 -9.67 -4.57 10.55
CA GLY A 32 -10.20 -5.39 9.46
C GLY A 32 -10.95 -4.60 8.38
N LEU A 33 -11.48 -5.32 7.39
CA LEU A 33 -12.36 -4.77 6.37
C LEU A 33 -13.80 -4.81 6.93
N HIS A 34 -14.37 -3.64 7.20
CA HIS A 34 -15.77 -3.46 7.60
C HIS A 34 -16.54 -2.79 6.46
#